data_AF-A0A3M1NWK4-F1
#
_entry.id   AF-A0A3M1NWK4-F1
#
_cell.length_a   1.000
_cell.length_b   1.000
_cell.length_c   1.000
_cell.angle_alpha   90.00
_cell.angle_beta   90.00
_cell.angle_gamma   90.00
#
_symmetry.space_group_name_H-M   'P 1'
#
loop_
_entity.id
_entity.type
_entity.pdbx_description
1 polymer ?
#
loop_
_entity_poly.entity_id
_entity_poly.type
_entity_poly.pdbx_seq_one_letter_code
_entity_poly.pdbx_strand_id
1 'polypeptide(L)'
;MTKRVGVACLVLLLTASAAVSLMAQSPPLSPRNANYTMDVKLDPAKRMVYGKEILEWRNITQQTTDELQFHLYYNAWRNDKSSFLRSVRYGVRRWADYRDNEWAYCDV
;
A
#
# COMPACT_ATOMS: atom_id res chain seq x y z
N MET A 1 33.14 -55.12 -20.92
CA MET A 1 32.53 -55.11 -19.56
C MET A 1 33.25 -54.07 -18.69
N THR A 2 33.50 -52.83 -19.13
CA THR A 2 32.53 -51.73 -19.32
C THR A 2 31.64 -51.44 -18.10
N LYS A 3 32.10 -50.55 -17.21
CA LYS A 3 31.29 -49.81 -16.22
C LYS A 3 31.55 -48.31 -16.37
N ARG A 4 30.71 -47.61 -17.17
CA ARG A 4 30.70 -46.13 -17.30
C ARG A 4 29.26 -45.63 -17.53
N VAL A 5 28.39 -45.81 -16.53
CA VAL A 5 26.97 -45.40 -16.59
C VAL A 5 26.65 -44.19 -15.69
N GLY A 6 27.44 -43.96 -14.64
CA GLY A 6 27.09 -43.00 -13.57
C GLY A 6 27.17 -41.49 -13.89
N VAL A 7 27.72 -41.09 -15.05
CA VAL A 7 27.95 -39.66 -15.35
C VAL A 7 26.79 -39.03 -16.15
N ALA A 8 26.14 -39.78 -17.04
CA ALA A 8 25.15 -39.24 -17.97
C ALA A 8 23.88 -38.70 -17.25
N CYS A 9 23.38 -39.41 -16.24
CA CYS A 9 22.18 -38.99 -15.51
C CYS A 9 22.37 -37.71 -14.69
N LEU A 10 23.58 -37.45 -14.19
CA LEU A 10 23.83 -36.28 -13.33
C LEU A 10 23.87 -34.96 -14.12
N VAL A 11 24.29 -35.01 -15.39
CA VAL A 11 24.33 -33.83 -16.27
C VAL A 11 22.93 -33.45 -16.79
N LEU A 12 22.07 -34.43 -17.08
CA LEU A 12 20.70 -34.16 -17.57
C LEU A 12 19.77 -33.55 -16.51
N LEU A 13 20.08 -33.69 -15.21
CA LEU A 13 19.25 -33.12 -14.13
C LEU A 13 19.56 -31.65 -13.83
N LEU A 14 20.71 -31.11 -14.28
CA LEU A 14 21.09 -29.72 -13.99
C LEU A 14 20.51 -28.68 -14.97
N THR A 15 19.97 -29.09 -16.11
CA THR A 15 19.44 -28.18 -17.15
C THR A 15 17.93 -27.94 -17.05
N ALA A 16 17.22 -28.68 -16.20
CA ALA A 16 15.75 -28.80 -16.23
C ALA A 16 14.97 -27.76 -15.40
N SER A 17 15.63 -26.80 -14.75
CA SER A 17 14.97 -25.84 -13.82
C SER A 17 15.09 -24.37 -14.20
N ALA A 18 15.63 -24.06 -15.39
CA ALA A 18 15.72 -22.68 -15.91
C ALA A 18 14.46 -22.24 -16.71
N ALA A 19 13.41 -23.06 -16.75
CA ALA A 19 12.11 -22.70 -17.32
C ALA A 19 11.30 -21.83 -16.35
N VAL A 20 11.83 -20.65 -16.01
CA VAL A 20 11.04 -19.60 -15.35
C VAL A 20 9.99 -19.15 -16.35
N SER A 21 8.74 -19.54 -16.12
CA SER A 21 7.61 -19.10 -16.93
C SER A 21 7.52 -17.58 -16.90
N LEU A 22 7.91 -16.95 -18.01
CA LEU A 22 7.55 -15.57 -18.30
C LEU A 22 6.03 -15.52 -18.56
N MET A 23 5.25 -15.57 -17.48
CA MET A 23 3.82 -15.28 -17.55
C MET A 23 3.70 -13.84 -18.03
N ALA A 24 3.29 -13.66 -19.28
CA ALA A 24 3.11 -12.35 -19.89
C ALA A 24 2.03 -11.60 -19.10
N GLN A 25 2.47 -10.79 -18.15
CA GLN A 25 1.59 -10.11 -17.22
C GLN A 25 0.71 -9.12 -17.99
N SER A 26 -0.60 -9.31 -17.92
CA SER A 26 -1.58 -8.50 -18.66
C SER A 26 -1.32 -7.00 -18.47
N PRO A 27 -1.49 -6.17 -19.50
CA PRO A 27 -1.27 -4.73 -19.41
C PRO A 27 -1.98 -4.13 -18.18
N PRO A 28 -1.29 -3.27 -17.39
CA PRO A 28 -1.86 -2.79 -16.14
C PRO A 28 -3.09 -1.91 -16.41
N LEU A 29 -4.19 -2.19 -15.72
CA LEU A 29 -5.47 -1.49 -15.86
C LEU A 29 -5.41 0.00 -15.44
N SER A 30 -4.29 0.46 -14.88
CA SER A 30 -4.04 1.86 -14.54
C SER A 30 -2.55 2.19 -14.62
N PRO A 31 -2.19 3.48 -14.85
CA PRO A 31 -0.82 3.94 -14.70
C PRO A 31 -0.25 3.62 -13.30
N ARG A 32 1.02 3.23 -13.25
CA ARG A 32 1.76 3.08 -11.98
C ARG A 32 2.41 4.42 -11.63
N ASN A 33 1.59 5.34 -11.13
CA ASN A 33 1.98 6.70 -10.74
C ASN A 33 1.76 7.00 -9.24
N ALA A 34 1.33 6.00 -8.47
CA ALA A 34 1.34 6.00 -7.01
C ALA A 34 1.80 4.61 -6.54
N ASN A 35 2.79 4.57 -5.65
CA ASN A 35 3.20 3.37 -4.92
C ASN A 35 3.07 3.62 -3.41
N TYR A 36 2.83 2.57 -2.64
CA TYR A 36 2.60 2.64 -1.20
C TYR A 36 3.47 1.60 -0.49
N THR A 37 4.23 2.03 0.51
CA THR A 37 4.91 1.14 1.47
C THR A 37 4.29 1.36 2.83
N MET A 38 3.80 0.31 3.48
CA MET A 38 3.09 0.39 4.76
C MET A 38 3.74 -0.53 5.80
N ASP A 39 4.08 0.01 6.97
CA ASP A 39 4.35 -0.76 8.19
C ASP A 39 3.09 -0.70 9.06
N VAL A 40 2.51 -1.85 9.40
CA VAL A 40 1.17 -1.94 10.00
C VAL A 40 1.13 -3.00 11.09
N LYS A 41 0.60 -2.62 12.26
CA LYS A 41 0.45 -3.46 13.44
C LYS A 41 -0.98 -3.44 13.98
N LEU A 42 -1.60 -4.61 14.06
CA LEU A 42 -2.85 -4.83 14.78
C LEU A 42 -2.58 -4.97 16.29
N ASP A 43 -3.40 -4.31 17.11
CA ASP A 43 -3.53 -4.53 18.55
C ASP A 43 -4.94 -5.08 18.84
N PRO A 44 -5.12 -6.41 18.93
CA PRO A 44 -6.44 -7.02 19.15
C PRO A 44 -7.05 -6.67 20.51
N ALA A 45 -6.23 -6.40 21.52
CA ALA A 45 -6.69 -6.09 22.88
C ALA A 45 -7.31 -4.69 22.94
N LYS A 46 -6.71 -3.71 22.27
CA LYS A 46 -7.28 -2.36 22.10
C LYS A 46 -8.28 -2.25 20.95
N ARG A 47 -8.35 -3.27 20.07
CA ARG A 47 -9.09 -3.26 18.79
C ARG A 47 -8.64 -2.14 17.84
N MET A 48 -7.35 -1.81 17.89
CA MET A 48 -6.74 -0.71 17.12
C MET A 48 -5.80 -1.25 16.06
N VAL A 49 -5.70 -0.53 14.94
CA VAL A 49 -4.62 -0.68 13.96
C VAL A 49 -3.73 0.56 14.07
N TYR A 50 -2.43 0.33 14.15
CA TYR A 50 -1.39 1.36 14.10
C TYR A 50 -0.58 1.13 12.82
N GLY A 51 -0.07 2.20 12.21
CA GLY A 51 0.83 2.04 11.08
C GLY A 51 1.47 3.35 10.62
N LYS A 52 2.43 3.20 9.71
CA LYS A 52 3.07 4.29 8.97
C LYS A 52 3.04 3.95 7.49
N GLU A 53 2.70 4.93 6.67
CA GLU A 53 2.69 4.84 5.21
C GLU A 53 3.80 5.73 4.61
N ILE A 54 4.32 5.32 3.45
CA ILE A 54 5.08 6.18 2.54
C ILE A 54 4.40 6.06 1.17
N LEU A 55 3.87 7.18 0.69
CA LEU A 55 3.34 7.33 -0.67
C LEU A 55 4.41 7.93 -1.57
N GLU A 56 4.83 7.16 -2.59
CA GLU A 56 5.59 7.69 -3.73
C GLU A 56 4.63 8.04 -4.86
N TRP A 57 4.41 9.33 -5.11
CA TRP A 57 3.53 9.81 -6.19
C TRP A 57 4.30 10.50 -7.30
N ARG A 58 3.85 10.32 -8.54
CA ARG A 58 4.34 11.02 -9.72
C ARG A 58 3.19 11.66 -10.48
N ASN A 59 3.32 12.95 -10.80
CA ASN A 59 2.45 13.61 -11.76
C ASN A 59 2.67 13.02 -13.16
N ILE A 60 1.59 12.62 -13.82
CA ILE A 60 1.58 12.09 -15.19
C ILE A 60 0.74 12.96 -16.14
N THR A 61 0.31 14.14 -15.68
CA THR A 61 -0.43 15.12 -16.46
C THR A 61 0.50 16.24 -16.91
N GLN A 62 0.02 17.10 -17.82
CA GLN A 62 0.72 18.32 -18.24
C GLN A 62 0.43 19.52 -17.32
N GLN A 63 -0.38 19.35 -16.28
CA GLN A 63 -0.75 20.41 -15.32
C GLN A 63 0.04 20.22 -14.03
N THR A 64 0.63 21.29 -13.51
CA THR A 64 1.23 21.28 -12.17
C THR A 64 0.15 21.10 -11.09
N THR A 65 0.51 20.50 -9.96
CA THR A 65 -0.33 20.50 -8.76
C THR A 65 0.53 20.88 -7.56
N ASP A 66 -0.02 21.75 -6.71
CA ASP A 66 0.58 22.18 -5.45
C ASP A 66 -0.07 21.47 -4.25
N GLU A 67 -1.09 20.64 -4.51
CA GLU A 67 -1.85 19.86 -3.52
C GLU A 67 -1.89 18.35 -3.85
N LEU A 68 -2.08 17.53 -2.82
CA LEU A 68 -2.47 16.12 -2.90
C LEU A 68 -3.75 15.88 -2.08
N GLN A 69 -4.72 15.18 -2.67
CA GLN A 69 -6.06 14.98 -2.10
C GLN A 69 -6.27 13.52 -1.66
N PHE A 70 -6.20 13.29 -0.35
CA PHE A 70 -6.24 11.94 0.26
C PHE A 70 -7.68 11.50 0.57
N HIS A 71 -8.10 10.38 -0.01
CA HIS A 71 -9.43 9.80 0.19
C HIS A 71 -9.46 8.88 1.42
N LEU A 72 -9.34 9.50 2.59
CA LEU A 72 -9.37 8.80 3.87
C LEU A 72 -10.82 8.48 4.28
N TYR A 73 -11.09 7.21 4.57
CA TYR A 73 -12.42 6.78 5.06
C TYR A 73 -12.66 7.27 6.50
N TYR A 74 -13.87 7.07 7.03
CA TYR A 74 -14.47 7.80 8.17
C TYR A 74 -13.66 7.87 9.49
N ASN A 75 -12.56 7.14 9.60
CA ASN A 75 -11.71 7.02 10.79
C ASN A 75 -10.23 7.41 10.53
N ALA A 76 -9.97 8.45 9.72
CA ALA A 76 -8.61 9.00 9.53
C ALA A 76 -8.65 10.48 9.10
N TRP A 77 -8.59 11.39 10.07
CA TRP A 77 -8.59 12.85 9.88
C TRP A 77 -7.37 13.47 10.57
N ARG A 78 -6.79 14.52 9.98
CA ARG A 78 -5.65 15.23 10.59
C ARG A 78 -6.09 16.17 11.73
N ASN A 79 -7.16 16.92 11.49
CA ASN A 79 -7.79 17.85 12.44
C ASN A 79 -9.10 18.39 11.83
N ASP A 80 -9.76 19.31 12.54
CA ASP A 80 -11.06 19.89 12.16
C ASP A 80 -11.05 20.66 10.81
N LYS A 81 -9.89 20.95 10.24
CA LYS A 81 -9.74 21.64 8.95
C LYS A 81 -9.89 20.70 7.74
N SER A 82 -9.84 19.38 7.95
CA SER A 82 -10.08 18.39 6.89
C SER A 82 -11.41 18.64 6.17
N SER A 83 -11.44 18.49 4.85
CA SER A 83 -12.57 18.86 3.98
C SER A 83 -13.92 18.27 4.42
N PHE A 84 -13.92 17.00 4.84
CA PHE A 84 -15.09 16.33 5.40
C PHE A 84 -15.58 16.95 6.72
N LEU A 85 -14.67 17.18 7.68
CA LEU A 85 -15.04 17.81 8.96
C LEU A 85 -15.49 19.27 8.77
N ARG A 86 -15.04 19.94 7.70
CA ARG A 86 -15.55 21.26 7.28
C ARG A 86 -16.96 21.24 6.67
N SER A 87 -17.44 20.14 6.09
CA SER A 87 -18.82 20.04 5.57
C SER A 87 -19.81 19.53 6.62
N VAL A 88 -19.37 18.69 7.57
CA VAL A 88 -20.22 18.05 8.60
C VAL A 88 -20.50 18.96 9.82
N ARG A 89 -20.22 20.27 9.76
CA ARG A 89 -20.40 21.23 10.87
C ARG A 89 -21.87 21.55 11.24
N TYR A 90 -22.83 20.72 10.83
CA TYR A 90 -24.27 21.02 10.80
C TYR A 90 -25.17 20.09 11.65
N GLY A 91 -24.65 19.26 12.58
CA GLY A 91 -25.57 18.41 13.36
C GLY A 91 -25.10 17.72 14.65
N VAL A 92 -24.12 16.80 14.58
CA VAL A 92 -24.15 15.61 15.48
C VAL A 92 -22.93 15.36 16.37
N ARG A 93 -21.84 16.14 16.26
CA ARG A 93 -20.62 15.93 17.07
C ARG A 93 -19.86 17.25 17.27
N ARG A 94 -19.18 17.43 18.41
CA ARG A 94 -18.44 18.65 18.77
C ARG A 94 -16.94 18.47 18.53
N TRP A 95 -16.23 19.55 18.27
CA TRP A 95 -14.79 19.49 17.93
C TRP A 95 -13.90 18.98 19.07
N ALA A 96 -14.36 19.13 20.32
CA ALA A 96 -13.70 18.53 21.49
C ALA A 96 -13.71 16.99 21.50
N ASP A 97 -14.56 16.36 20.68
CA ASP A 97 -14.74 14.90 20.59
C ASP A 97 -13.75 14.26 19.58
N TYR A 98 -12.71 15.02 19.16
CA TYR A 98 -11.62 14.61 18.27
C TYR A 98 -10.32 15.31 18.73
N ARG A 99 -9.41 14.57 19.38
CA ARG A 99 -8.14 15.14 19.90
C ARG A 99 -6.94 14.51 19.18
N ASP A 100 -5.82 15.21 19.17
CA ASP A 100 -4.59 14.74 18.51
C ASP A 100 -4.15 13.38 19.05
N ASN A 101 -3.81 12.45 18.16
CA ASN A 101 -3.43 11.06 18.46
C ASN A 101 -4.52 10.16 19.07
N GLU A 102 -5.79 10.57 19.12
CA GLU A 102 -6.90 9.69 19.50
C GLU A 102 -7.41 8.83 18.32
N TRP A 103 -8.48 8.05 18.55
CA TRP A 103 -9.12 7.26 17.49
C TRP A 103 -9.54 8.18 16.32
N ALA A 104 -9.23 7.73 15.11
CA ALA A 104 -9.39 8.46 13.86
C ALA A 104 -8.39 9.61 13.58
N TYR A 105 -7.27 9.72 14.30
CA TYR A 105 -6.18 10.63 13.93
C TYR A 105 -5.31 10.12 12.77
N CYS A 106 -4.79 11.02 11.92
CA CYS A 106 -3.84 10.71 10.85
C CYS A 106 -2.85 11.87 10.61
N ASP A 107 -1.56 11.57 10.49
CA ASP A 107 -0.49 12.55 10.29
C ASP A 107 0.08 12.42 8.87
N VAL A 108 -0.16 13.44 8.02
CA VAL A 108 0.18 13.49 6.57
C VAL A 108 0.97 14.73 6.19
#